data_AF-A0A381WZR5-F1
#
_entry.id   AF-A0A381WZR5-F1
#
_cell.length_a   1.000
_cell.length_b   1.000
_cell.length_c   1.000
_cell.angle_alpha   90.00
_cell.angle_beta   90.00
_cell.angle_gamma   90.00
#
_symmetry.space_group_name_H-M   'P 1'
#
loop_
_entity.id
_entity.type
_entity.pdbx_description
1 polymer ?
#
loop_
_entity_poly.entity_id
_entity_poly.type
_entity_poly.pdbx_seq_one_letter_code
_entity_poly.pdbx_strand_id
1 'polypeptide(L)'
;ISVGDTFENLCGGNKELATSLFPYLTEALGGDVVYEIALLSSIVGMIVPGLHSLFLGLKITFKDGADNQIVTVNSKRELFRLIELGYVGINLDAKIEAFFRPKSVTIPSCEDLSHQLPATLSMTGKKVLVIGGSRGLGAWVAKLVGISGGDVTITFNTGKDDAELVAQDIRSYGGICDCVHMNVSQDLKVDVFKTTFDYLFYFATPKISMNKSSVFDEDLHEIFYNFYVRDFKKTVEFFVPLGVSRVLYPSTMFIDDAKKEFKEYIKAKMEGEKVCDELSKNHPVKVVKPRIPPVSTDQTLSLIPTVKENTIDIVLSILALMSFDD
;
A
#
# COMPACT_ATOMS: atom_id res chain seq x y z
N ILE A 1 2.70 -21.15 11.45
CA ILE A 1 3.46 -20.38 12.46
C ILE A 1 2.54 -20.08 13.64
N SER A 2 2.62 -20.96 14.63
CA SER A 2 1.97 -20.93 15.93
C SER A 2 3.03 -20.70 17.01
N VAL A 3 2.60 -20.24 18.20
CA VAL A 3 3.49 -20.13 19.35
C VAL A 3 3.96 -21.52 19.76
N GLY A 4 5.27 -21.68 19.97
CA GLY A 4 5.89 -22.97 20.27
C GLY A 4 6.39 -23.74 19.04
N ASP A 5 6.10 -23.29 17.80
CA ASP A 5 6.71 -23.85 16.60
C ASP A 5 8.23 -23.70 16.68
N THR A 6 8.95 -24.76 16.31
CA THR A 6 10.42 -24.78 16.25
C THR A 6 10.88 -25.07 14.82
N PHE A 7 12.00 -24.46 14.44
CA PHE A 7 12.62 -24.61 13.12
C PHE A 7 14.10 -24.88 13.32
N GLU A 8 14.62 -25.89 12.63
CA GLU A 8 16.07 -26.10 12.54
C GLU A 8 16.68 -24.98 11.70
N ASN A 9 17.81 -24.44 12.16
CA ASN A 9 18.49 -23.38 11.43
C ASN A 9 19.22 -23.96 10.21
N LEU A 10 18.60 -23.83 9.04
CA LEU A 10 19.22 -24.15 7.75
C LEU A 10 19.05 -22.98 6.80
N CYS A 11 19.74 -21.88 7.07
CA CYS A 11 20.03 -20.86 6.06
C CYS A 11 21.51 -20.52 6.10
N GLY A 12 22.15 -20.61 4.93
CA GLY A 12 23.59 -20.54 4.77
C GLY A 12 24.15 -19.15 4.51
N GLY A 13 25.46 -19.12 4.37
CA GLY A 13 26.32 -18.01 3.97
C GLY A 13 27.77 -18.51 3.91
N ASN A 14 28.69 -17.74 3.35
CA ASN A 14 30.11 -18.10 3.39
C ASN A 14 30.78 -17.44 4.61
N LYS A 15 31.20 -18.24 5.60
CA LYS A 15 31.91 -17.78 6.80
C LYS A 15 33.15 -16.95 6.47
N GLU A 16 33.85 -17.28 5.38
CA GLU A 16 35.05 -16.55 4.94
C GLU A 16 34.74 -15.08 4.60
N LEU A 17 33.50 -14.76 4.22
CA LEU A 17 33.09 -13.39 3.92
C LEU A 17 33.02 -12.51 5.17
N ALA A 18 32.84 -13.08 6.37
CA ALA A 18 32.74 -12.32 7.61
C ALA A 18 33.97 -11.41 7.81
N THR A 19 35.17 -11.96 7.60
CA THR A 19 36.42 -11.20 7.73
C THR A 19 36.56 -10.13 6.65
N SER A 20 36.12 -10.39 5.41
CA SER A 20 36.20 -9.41 4.32
C SER A 20 35.19 -8.27 4.43
N LEU A 21 33.97 -8.56 4.88
CA LEU A 21 32.86 -7.61 4.93
C LEU A 21 32.84 -6.83 6.26
N PHE A 22 33.27 -7.47 7.35
CA PHE A 22 33.24 -6.91 8.70
C PHE A 22 34.58 -7.13 9.44
N PRO A 23 35.71 -6.61 8.91
CA PRO A 23 37.05 -6.88 9.44
C PRO A 23 37.21 -6.46 10.90
N TYR A 24 36.79 -5.24 11.25
CA TYR A 24 36.92 -4.72 12.62
C TYR A 24 36.05 -5.47 13.63
N LEU A 25 34.85 -5.89 13.23
CA LEU A 25 33.96 -6.65 14.11
C LEU A 25 34.46 -8.08 14.30
N THR A 26 35.03 -8.66 13.24
CA THR A 26 35.66 -9.98 13.27
C THR A 26 36.89 -9.99 14.17
N GLU A 27 37.69 -8.94 14.17
CA GLU A 27 38.82 -8.77 15.09
C GLU A 27 38.36 -8.73 16.55
N ALA A 28 37.25 -8.04 16.84
CA ALA A 28 36.75 -7.88 18.19
C ALA A 28 36.00 -9.11 18.75
N LEU A 29 35.22 -9.80 17.92
CA LEU A 29 34.28 -10.85 18.35
C LEU A 29 34.59 -12.25 17.80
N GLY A 30 35.51 -12.36 16.84
CA GLY A 30 35.79 -13.60 16.12
C GLY A 30 34.86 -13.83 14.93
N GLY A 31 35.37 -14.51 13.90
CA GLY A 31 34.64 -14.70 12.64
C GLY A 31 33.39 -15.58 12.76
N ASP A 32 33.41 -16.55 13.67
CA ASP A 32 32.26 -17.43 13.95
C ASP A 32 31.06 -16.65 14.50
N VAL A 33 31.30 -15.77 15.47
CA VAL A 33 30.27 -14.92 16.07
C VAL A 33 29.67 -13.97 15.03
N VAL A 34 30.53 -13.30 14.24
CA VAL A 34 30.08 -12.36 13.21
C VAL A 34 29.26 -13.04 12.12
N TYR A 35 29.71 -14.22 11.69
CA TYR A 35 28.97 -15.04 10.74
C TYR A 35 27.58 -15.41 11.29
N GLU A 36 27.51 -15.86 12.54
CA GLU A 36 26.25 -16.27 13.15
C GLU A 36 25.28 -15.10 13.36
N ILE A 37 25.78 -13.89 13.71
CA ILE A 37 24.96 -12.68 13.76
C ILE A 37 24.34 -12.38 12.38
N ALA A 38 25.09 -12.53 11.29
CA ALA A 38 24.59 -12.27 9.95
C ALA A 38 23.44 -13.22 9.55
N LEU A 39 23.52 -14.48 9.98
CA LEU A 39 22.48 -15.48 9.73
C LEU A 39 21.12 -15.11 10.37
N LEU A 40 21.09 -14.31 11.45
CA LEU A 40 19.84 -13.94 12.11
C LEU A 40 18.89 -13.17 11.18
N SER A 41 19.43 -12.43 10.20
CA SER A 41 18.60 -11.75 9.19
C SER A 41 17.87 -12.75 8.27
N SER A 42 18.51 -13.88 7.95
CA SER A 42 17.95 -14.93 7.10
C SER A 42 16.83 -15.69 7.82
N ILE A 43 16.91 -15.83 9.15
CA ILE A 43 15.82 -16.39 9.96
C ILE A 43 14.54 -15.59 9.69
N VAL A 44 14.60 -14.26 9.80
CA VAL A 44 13.45 -13.39 9.61
C VAL A 44 12.95 -13.40 8.15
N GLY A 45 13.87 -13.23 7.19
CA GLY A 45 13.51 -13.06 5.78
C GLY A 45 13.17 -14.34 5.01
N MET A 46 13.69 -15.50 5.45
CA MET A 46 13.62 -16.75 4.68
C MET A 46 12.91 -17.88 5.41
N ILE A 47 13.03 -17.94 6.74
CA ILE A 47 12.48 -19.06 7.55
C ILE A 47 11.15 -18.64 8.17
N VAL A 48 11.18 -17.69 9.09
CA VAL A 48 10.04 -17.27 9.90
C VAL A 48 10.23 -15.82 10.38
N PRO A 49 9.29 -14.89 10.09
CA PRO A 49 8.03 -15.09 9.40
C PRO A 49 8.13 -15.22 7.86
N GLY A 50 9.33 -15.08 7.29
CA GLY A 50 9.59 -15.27 5.87
C GLY A 50 9.36 -14.01 5.02
N LEU A 51 9.08 -14.18 3.73
CA LEU A 51 8.96 -13.07 2.78
C LEU A 51 7.97 -12.00 3.27
N HIS A 52 8.31 -10.72 3.06
CA HIS A 52 7.56 -9.56 3.51
C HIS A 52 7.53 -9.34 5.04
N SER A 53 8.53 -9.87 5.74
CA SER A 53 8.83 -9.54 7.14
C SER A 53 9.61 -8.23 7.29
N LEU A 54 9.44 -7.54 8.43
CA LEU A 54 10.33 -6.44 8.83
C LEU A 54 11.07 -6.81 10.11
N PHE A 55 12.39 -6.77 10.09
CA PHE A 55 13.24 -6.97 11.27
C PHE A 55 13.21 -5.70 12.14
N LEU A 56 12.81 -5.81 13.41
CA LEU A 56 12.60 -4.65 14.30
C LEU A 56 13.64 -4.51 15.39
N GLY A 57 13.97 -5.63 16.03
CA GLY A 57 14.73 -5.62 17.26
C GLY A 57 15.52 -6.90 17.42
N LEU A 58 16.72 -6.74 17.97
CA LEU A 58 17.63 -7.84 18.24
C LEU A 58 18.25 -7.64 19.61
N LYS A 59 18.15 -8.66 20.45
CA LYS A 59 18.90 -8.75 21.71
C LYS A 59 19.74 -10.02 21.68
N ILE A 60 21.05 -9.86 21.79
CA ILE A 60 22.02 -10.97 21.73
C ILE A 60 22.61 -11.22 23.11
N THR A 61 22.81 -12.49 23.44
CA THR A 61 23.61 -12.96 24.57
C THR A 61 24.70 -13.87 24.01
N PHE A 62 25.96 -13.49 24.14
CA PHE A 62 27.10 -14.31 23.72
C PHE A 62 27.31 -15.49 24.68
N LYS A 63 27.70 -16.64 24.12
CA LYS A 63 27.98 -17.85 24.89
C LYS A 63 28.99 -18.74 24.15
N ASP A 64 29.54 -19.70 24.87
CA ASP A 64 30.43 -20.71 24.29
C ASP A 64 29.68 -22.04 24.14
N GLY A 65 29.55 -22.52 22.90
CA GLY A 65 29.26 -23.92 22.60
C GLY A 65 27.82 -24.38 22.89
N ALA A 66 27.02 -24.51 21.82
CA ALA A 66 25.93 -25.46 21.76
C ALA A 66 26.07 -26.32 20.50
N ASP A 67 25.54 -27.54 20.53
CA ASP A 67 25.64 -28.46 19.39
C ASP A 67 24.64 -28.17 18.27
N ASN A 68 23.55 -27.46 18.56
CA ASN A 68 22.45 -27.23 17.64
C ASN A 68 21.98 -25.77 17.60
N GLN A 69 21.51 -25.37 16.42
CA GLN A 69 20.89 -24.08 16.17
C GLN A 69 19.37 -24.24 15.99
N ILE A 70 18.59 -23.63 16.89
CA ILE A 70 17.13 -23.77 16.91
C ILE A 70 16.48 -22.39 16.98
N VAL A 71 15.46 -22.19 16.15
CA VAL A 71 14.56 -21.03 16.22
C VAL A 71 13.23 -21.46 16.80
N THR A 72 12.74 -20.74 17.80
CA THR A 72 11.45 -20.98 18.46
C THR A 72 10.57 -19.76 18.36
N VAL A 73 9.29 -19.94 18.06
CA VAL A 73 8.29 -18.86 18.11
C VAL A 73 7.86 -18.66 19.56
N ASN A 74 8.45 -17.67 20.23
CA ASN A 74 8.17 -17.38 21.64
C ASN A 74 6.81 -16.72 21.83
N SER A 75 6.45 -15.78 20.96
CA SER A 75 5.12 -15.17 20.97
C SER A 75 4.69 -14.66 19.60
N LYS A 76 3.38 -14.65 19.38
CA LYS A 76 2.77 -14.09 18.18
C LYS A 76 1.59 -13.24 18.59
N ARG A 77 1.63 -11.95 18.26
CA ARG A 77 0.57 -10.99 18.55
C ARG A 77 -0.09 -10.57 17.25
N GLU A 78 -1.15 -11.28 16.86
CA GLU A 78 -1.89 -11.05 15.60
C GLU A 78 -2.34 -9.59 15.44
N LEU A 79 -2.86 -8.97 16.50
CA LEU A 79 -3.31 -7.58 16.52
C LEU A 79 -2.22 -6.58 16.15
N PHE A 80 -0.99 -6.81 16.61
CA PHE A 80 0.16 -5.94 16.37
C PHE A 80 1.06 -6.45 15.24
N ARG A 81 0.72 -7.60 14.63
CA ARG A 81 1.52 -8.31 13.62
C ARG A 81 2.95 -8.58 14.04
N LEU A 82 3.19 -8.60 15.34
CA LEU A 82 4.49 -8.76 15.95
C LEU A 82 4.70 -10.23 16.24
N ILE A 83 5.82 -10.76 15.78
CA ILE A 83 6.32 -12.06 16.17
C ILE A 83 7.62 -11.87 16.95
N GLU A 84 7.74 -12.61 18.04
CA GLU A 84 8.95 -12.70 18.82
C GLU A 84 9.52 -14.11 18.66
N LEU A 85 10.77 -14.19 18.26
CA LEU A 85 11.51 -15.44 18.07
C LEU A 85 12.60 -15.54 19.12
N GLY A 86 12.75 -16.73 19.69
CA GLY A 86 13.94 -17.14 20.40
C GLY A 86 14.86 -17.87 19.43
N TYR A 87 16.14 -17.55 19.46
CA TYR A 87 17.19 -18.24 18.74
C TYR A 87 18.18 -18.78 19.75
N VAL A 88 18.45 -20.08 19.69
CA VAL A 88 19.52 -20.74 20.42
C VAL A 88 20.57 -21.12 19.40
N GLY A 89 21.75 -20.50 19.48
CA GLY A 89 22.84 -20.69 18.52
C GLY A 89 24.06 -21.38 19.12
N ILE A 90 25.14 -21.46 18.35
CA ILE A 90 26.42 -22.07 18.75
C ILE A 90 27.22 -21.09 19.61
N ASN A 91 27.39 -19.86 19.12
CA ASN A 91 28.20 -18.81 19.76
C ASN A 91 27.35 -17.71 20.42
N LEU A 92 26.04 -17.72 20.18
CA LEU A 92 25.12 -16.73 20.75
C LEU A 92 23.69 -17.26 20.86
N ASP A 93 22.95 -16.74 21.81
CA ASP A 93 21.49 -16.78 21.85
C ASP A 93 20.95 -15.40 21.45
N ALA A 94 19.77 -15.38 20.83
CA ALA A 94 19.13 -14.13 20.47
C ALA A 94 17.62 -14.14 20.71
N LYS A 95 17.10 -12.98 21.07
CA LYS A 95 15.68 -12.65 20.96
C LYS A 95 15.51 -11.71 19.78
N ILE A 96 14.66 -12.11 18.84
CA ILE A 96 14.40 -11.39 17.59
C ILE A 96 12.95 -10.91 17.60
N GLU A 97 12.74 -9.64 17.30
CA GLU A 97 11.41 -9.05 17.10
C GLU A 97 11.24 -8.71 15.62
N ALA A 98 10.16 -9.20 15.02
CA ALA A 98 9.86 -8.94 13.62
C ALA A 98 8.36 -8.68 13.40
N PHE A 99 8.01 -7.87 12.41
CA PHE A 99 6.64 -7.84 11.90
C PHE A 99 6.47 -8.89 10.80
N PHE A 100 5.31 -9.56 10.78
CA PHE A 100 4.87 -10.34 9.64
C PHE A 100 3.72 -9.62 8.93
N ARG A 101 3.82 -9.44 7.61
CA ARG A 101 2.71 -8.89 6.83
C ARG A 101 1.73 -10.02 6.48
N PRO A 102 0.42 -9.86 6.69
CA PRO A 102 -0.54 -10.76 6.04
C PRO A 102 -0.30 -10.73 4.53
N LYS A 103 -0.57 -11.85 3.83
CA LYS A 103 -0.73 -11.83 2.37
C LYS A 103 -1.70 -10.69 2.02
N SER A 104 -1.38 -9.94 0.96
CA SER A 104 -2.14 -8.79 0.42
C SER A 104 -3.64 -8.99 0.64
N VAL A 105 -4.36 -7.96 1.10
CA VAL A 105 -5.83 -8.05 1.27
C VAL A 105 -6.40 -8.47 -0.08
N THR A 106 -6.89 -9.71 -0.18
CA THR A 106 -7.40 -10.27 -1.43
C THR A 106 -8.69 -9.55 -1.77
N ILE A 107 -8.67 -8.77 -2.85
CA ILE A 107 -9.85 -8.12 -3.39
C ILE A 107 -10.70 -9.22 -4.03
N PRO A 108 -12.00 -9.36 -3.67
CA PRO A 108 -12.87 -10.39 -4.25
C PRO A 108 -12.89 -10.31 -5.78
N SER A 109 -13.17 -11.43 -6.44
CA SER A 109 -13.23 -11.50 -7.90
C SER A 109 -14.38 -10.64 -8.45
N CYS A 110 -14.33 -10.28 -9.73
CA CYS A 110 -15.44 -9.60 -10.37
C CYS A 110 -16.75 -10.41 -10.29
N GLU A 111 -16.65 -11.74 -10.36
CA GLU A 111 -17.77 -12.66 -10.17
C GLU A 111 -18.39 -12.52 -8.76
N ASP A 112 -17.57 -12.57 -7.70
CA ASP A 112 -18.05 -12.42 -6.32
C ASP A 112 -18.66 -11.05 -6.03
N LEU A 113 -18.11 -10.00 -6.65
CA LEU A 113 -18.59 -8.63 -6.48
C LEU A 113 -19.89 -8.37 -7.24
N SER A 114 -20.10 -9.03 -8.38
CA SER A 114 -21.26 -8.80 -9.25
C SER A 114 -22.60 -8.92 -8.53
N HIS A 115 -22.70 -9.85 -7.59
CA HIS A 115 -23.91 -10.11 -6.80
C HIS A 115 -24.25 -9.00 -5.79
N GLN A 116 -23.32 -8.07 -5.54
CA GLN A 116 -23.48 -7.01 -4.55
C GLN A 116 -23.73 -5.64 -5.18
N LEU A 117 -23.73 -5.53 -6.52
CA LEU A 117 -24.00 -4.25 -7.18
C LEU A 117 -25.49 -3.92 -7.17
N PRO A 118 -25.88 -2.69 -6.81
CA PRO A 118 -27.23 -2.19 -7.03
C PRO A 118 -27.55 -2.15 -8.53
N ALA A 119 -28.75 -2.61 -8.92
CA ALA A 119 -29.21 -2.60 -10.31
C ALA A 119 -29.28 -1.19 -10.93
N THR A 120 -29.28 -0.15 -10.10
CA THR A 120 -29.30 1.26 -10.51
C THR A 120 -27.93 1.81 -10.90
N LEU A 121 -26.83 1.13 -10.54
CA LEU A 121 -25.49 1.58 -10.85
C LEU A 121 -25.08 1.12 -12.26
N SER A 122 -24.92 2.06 -13.18
CA SER A 122 -24.43 1.79 -14.53
C SER A 122 -23.33 2.77 -14.94
N MET A 123 -22.27 2.22 -15.52
CA MET A 123 -21.15 2.95 -16.12
C MET A 123 -21.06 2.66 -17.63
N THR A 124 -22.13 2.11 -18.23
CA THR A 124 -22.14 1.71 -19.63
C THR A 124 -21.76 2.85 -20.55
N GLY A 125 -20.76 2.62 -21.41
CA GLY A 125 -20.26 3.59 -22.39
C GLY A 125 -19.39 4.70 -21.81
N LYS A 126 -19.06 4.65 -20.52
CA LYS A 126 -18.12 5.59 -19.88
C LYS A 126 -16.70 5.03 -19.96
N LYS A 127 -15.75 5.87 -20.37
CA LYS A 127 -14.32 5.57 -20.34
C LYS A 127 -13.71 6.11 -19.06
N VAL A 128 -13.19 5.22 -18.23
CA VAL A 128 -12.78 5.53 -16.86
C VAL A 128 -11.30 5.28 -16.66
N LEU A 129 -10.56 6.34 -16.31
CA LEU A 129 -9.17 6.24 -15.90
C LEU A 129 -9.08 6.12 -14.39
N VAL A 130 -8.46 5.04 -13.89
CA VAL A 130 -8.21 4.84 -12.45
C VAL A 130 -6.72 4.92 -12.18
N ILE A 131 -6.29 6.02 -11.58
CA ILE A 131 -4.90 6.24 -11.20
C ILE A 131 -4.63 5.53 -9.88
N GLY A 132 -3.71 4.57 -9.86
CA GLY A 132 -3.47 3.71 -8.70
C GLY A 132 -4.43 2.53 -8.62
N GLY A 133 -4.77 1.91 -9.75
CA GLY A 133 -5.73 0.80 -9.84
C GLY A 133 -5.16 -0.58 -9.52
N SER A 134 -3.89 -0.71 -9.14
CA SER A 134 -3.27 -2.00 -8.86
C SER A 134 -3.81 -2.69 -7.59
N ARG A 135 -4.15 -1.90 -6.57
CA ARG A 135 -4.46 -2.39 -5.20
C ARG A 135 -5.42 -1.43 -4.49
N GLY A 136 -5.88 -1.83 -3.29
CA GLY A 136 -6.70 -0.99 -2.43
C GLY A 136 -7.97 -0.48 -3.11
N LEU A 137 -8.42 0.73 -2.77
CA LEU A 137 -9.66 1.31 -3.28
C LEU A 137 -9.68 1.47 -4.81
N GLY A 138 -8.54 1.78 -5.43
CA GLY A 138 -8.47 1.90 -6.89
C GLY A 138 -8.81 0.60 -7.61
N ALA A 139 -8.31 -0.53 -7.11
CA ALA A 139 -8.65 -1.83 -7.68
C ALA A 139 -10.12 -2.22 -7.44
N TRP A 140 -10.70 -1.88 -6.29
CA TRP A 140 -12.15 -2.06 -6.05
C TRP A 140 -13.00 -1.23 -7.03
N VAL A 141 -12.65 0.05 -7.21
CA VAL A 141 -13.32 0.93 -8.18
C VAL A 141 -13.20 0.37 -9.59
N ALA A 142 -12.00 -0.04 -10.01
CA ALA A 142 -11.78 -0.60 -11.34
C ALA A 142 -12.67 -1.83 -11.60
N LYS A 143 -12.76 -2.76 -10.64
CA LYS A 143 -13.62 -3.93 -10.76
C LYS A 143 -15.09 -3.56 -10.84
N LEU A 144 -15.59 -2.71 -9.94
CA LEU A 144 -17.00 -2.32 -9.92
C LEU A 144 -17.42 -1.50 -11.15
N VAL A 145 -16.52 -0.65 -11.68
CA VAL A 145 -16.75 0.04 -12.96
C VAL A 145 -16.81 -0.95 -14.13
N GLY A 146 -15.88 -1.91 -14.19
CA GLY A 146 -15.89 -2.94 -15.23
C GLY A 146 -17.14 -3.82 -15.20
N ILE A 147 -17.59 -4.22 -14.01
CA ILE A 147 -18.84 -4.99 -13.83
C ILE A 147 -20.06 -4.17 -14.26
N SER A 148 -20.07 -2.86 -14.01
CA SER A 148 -21.17 -1.96 -14.40
C SER A 148 -21.11 -1.46 -15.85
N GLY A 149 -20.23 -2.04 -16.67
CA GLY A 149 -20.16 -1.84 -18.13
C GLY A 149 -19.28 -0.67 -18.59
N GLY A 150 -18.45 -0.10 -17.71
CA GLY A 150 -17.49 0.94 -18.09
C GLY A 150 -16.21 0.38 -18.71
N ASP A 151 -15.61 1.15 -19.61
CA ASP A 151 -14.31 0.87 -20.22
C ASP A 151 -13.21 1.37 -19.29
N VAL A 152 -12.51 0.46 -18.64
CA VAL A 152 -11.54 0.82 -17.59
C VAL A 152 -10.13 0.91 -18.16
N THR A 153 -9.39 1.93 -17.77
CA THR A 153 -7.92 1.93 -17.84
C THR A 153 -7.38 2.15 -16.44
N ILE A 154 -6.64 1.18 -15.92
CA ILE A 154 -5.96 1.31 -14.64
C ILE A 154 -4.51 1.72 -14.85
N THR A 155 -3.98 2.52 -13.92
CA THR A 155 -2.55 2.84 -13.89
C THR A 155 -1.86 2.29 -12.66
N PHE A 156 -0.57 1.99 -12.82
CA PHE A 156 0.31 1.57 -11.74
C PHE A 156 1.67 2.25 -11.87
N ASN A 157 2.29 2.58 -10.73
CA ASN A 157 3.71 2.96 -10.69
C ASN A 157 4.57 1.75 -10.25
N THR A 158 4.08 1.04 -9.23
CA THR A 158 4.63 -0.22 -8.71
C THR A 158 3.50 -1.24 -8.60
N GLY A 159 3.81 -2.54 -8.68
CA GLY A 159 2.80 -3.59 -8.67
C GLY A 159 2.19 -3.86 -10.05
N LYS A 160 3.05 -4.07 -11.06
CA LYS A 160 2.62 -4.44 -12.43
C LYS A 160 1.77 -5.71 -12.41
N ASP A 161 2.22 -6.73 -11.70
CA ASP A 161 1.54 -8.02 -11.65
C ASP A 161 0.18 -7.89 -10.94
N ASP A 162 0.11 -7.10 -9.86
CA ASP A 162 -1.16 -6.81 -9.18
C ASP A 162 -2.15 -6.09 -10.10
N ALA A 163 -1.69 -5.09 -10.86
CA ALA A 163 -2.52 -4.41 -11.85
C ALA A 163 -3.00 -5.37 -12.95
N GLU A 164 -2.12 -6.22 -13.46
CA GLU A 164 -2.48 -7.18 -14.50
C GLU A 164 -3.50 -8.21 -14.00
N LEU A 165 -3.41 -8.65 -12.74
CA LEU A 165 -4.41 -9.51 -12.12
C LEU A 165 -5.79 -8.82 -12.03
N VAL A 166 -5.83 -7.55 -11.66
CA VAL A 166 -7.09 -6.77 -11.62
C VAL A 166 -7.69 -6.65 -13.03
N ALA A 167 -6.88 -6.30 -14.03
CA ALA A 167 -7.35 -6.14 -15.39
C ALA A 167 -7.78 -7.48 -16.02
N GLN A 168 -7.07 -8.56 -15.73
CA GLN A 168 -7.42 -9.91 -16.17
C GLN A 168 -8.74 -10.38 -15.56
N ASP A 169 -8.98 -10.11 -14.27
CA ASP A 169 -10.24 -10.44 -13.62
C ASP A 169 -11.43 -9.71 -14.28
N ILE A 170 -11.29 -8.41 -14.54
CA ILE A 170 -12.32 -7.62 -15.25
C ILE A 170 -12.58 -8.18 -16.65
N ARG A 171 -11.52 -8.48 -17.42
CA ARG A 171 -11.66 -9.05 -18.78
C ARG A 171 -12.24 -10.45 -18.77
N SER A 172 -11.89 -11.28 -17.79
CA SER A 172 -12.41 -12.65 -17.67
C SER A 172 -13.89 -12.66 -17.30
N TYR A 173 -14.36 -11.67 -16.55
CA TYR A 173 -15.78 -11.44 -16.29
C TYR A 173 -16.54 -10.89 -17.52
N GLY A 174 -15.83 -10.40 -18.54
CA GLY A 174 -16.40 -9.87 -19.78
C GLY A 174 -16.39 -8.35 -19.92
N GLY A 175 -15.75 -7.64 -18.98
CA GLY A 175 -15.54 -6.19 -19.06
C GLY A 175 -14.33 -5.81 -19.92
N ILE A 176 -14.12 -4.50 -20.11
CA ILE A 176 -12.97 -3.94 -20.82
C ILE A 176 -12.02 -3.31 -19.80
N CYS A 177 -10.76 -3.75 -19.79
CA CYS A 177 -9.73 -3.17 -18.93
C CYS A 177 -8.35 -3.19 -19.57
N ASP A 178 -7.72 -2.01 -19.65
CA ASP A 178 -6.33 -1.80 -20.05
C ASP A 178 -5.45 -1.41 -18.84
N CYS A 179 -4.15 -1.71 -18.93
CA CYS A 179 -3.14 -1.37 -17.93
C CYS A 179 -2.09 -0.41 -18.51
N VAL A 180 -1.79 0.67 -17.79
CA VAL A 180 -0.75 1.64 -18.17
C VAL A 180 0.22 1.88 -17.02
N HIS A 181 1.52 1.80 -17.29
CA HIS A 181 2.53 2.24 -16.31
C HIS A 181 2.57 3.77 -16.26
N MET A 182 2.43 4.34 -15.07
CA MET A 182 2.39 5.78 -14.86
C MET A 182 2.90 6.12 -13.47
N ASN A 183 3.84 7.07 -13.41
CA ASN A 183 4.22 7.74 -12.17
C ASN A 183 3.68 9.18 -12.20
N VAL A 184 2.75 9.50 -11.30
CA VAL A 184 2.14 10.83 -11.23
C VAL A 184 3.15 11.95 -10.95
N SER A 185 4.29 11.63 -10.32
CA SER A 185 5.35 12.59 -10.01
C SER A 185 6.34 12.81 -11.16
N GLN A 186 6.14 12.16 -12.31
CA GLN A 186 6.90 12.38 -13.53
C GLN A 186 6.06 13.12 -14.59
N ASP A 187 6.67 13.45 -15.72
CA ASP A 187 5.98 14.06 -16.84
C ASP A 187 5.00 13.08 -17.49
N LEU A 188 3.77 13.56 -17.69
CA LEU A 188 2.71 12.79 -18.34
C LEU A 188 2.85 12.89 -19.85
N LYS A 189 2.75 11.75 -20.53
CA LYS A 189 2.86 11.65 -21.99
C LYS A 189 1.54 11.15 -22.55
N VAL A 190 0.99 11.82 -23.56
CA VAL A 190 -0.32 11.45 -24.14
C VAL A 190 -0.24 10.09 -24.82
N ASP A 191 0.89 9.79 -25.47
CA ASP A 191 1.08 8.61 -26.33
C ASP A 191 0.95 7.26 -25.61
N VAL A 192 1.03 7.23 -24.28
CA VAL A 192 0.84 5.99 -23.51
C VAL A 192 -0.63 5.61 -23.38
N PHE A 193 -1.56 6.52 -23.67
CA PHE A 193 -3.00 6.30 -23.60
C PHE A 193 -3.55 6.10 -25.02
N LYS A 194 -4.26 4.99 -25.22
CA LYS A 194 -4.87 4.63 -26.53
C LYS A 194 -6.24 5.27 -26.76
N THR A 195 -6.77 5.98 -25.78
CA THR A 195 -8.12 6.54 -25.78
C THR A 195 -8.21 7.82 -24.96
N THR A 196 -9.29 8.57 -25.17
CA THR A 196 -9.78 9.61 -24.26
C THR A 196 -10.53 8.99 -23.07
N PHE A 197 -10.75 9.79 -22.02
CA PHE A 197 -11.44 9.38 -20.81
C PHE A 197 -12.52 10.38 -20.44
N ASP A 198 -13.67 9.90 -19.98
CA ASP A 198 -14.72 10.76 -19.44
C ASP A 198 -14.41 11.08 -17.97
N TYR A 199 -14.08 10.03 -17.19
CA TYR A 199 -13.99 10.10 -15.73
C TYR A 199 -12.57 9.73 -15.28
N LEU A 200 -12.06 10.43 -14.27
CA LEU A 200 -10.76 10.17 -13.65
C LEU A 200 -10.92 9.92 -12.17
N PHE A 201 -10.39 8.79 -11.69
CA PHE A 201 -10.35 8.43 -10.28
C PHE A 201 -8.91 8.50 -9.77
N TYR A 202 -8.59 9.46 -8.90
CA TYR A 202 -7.22 9.68 -8.43
C TYR A 202 -6.95 8.98 -7.10
N PHE A 203 -6.42 7.76 -7.13
CA PHE A 203 -6.02 7.00 -5.93
C PHE A 203 -4.50 6.92 -5.71
N ALA A 204 -3.71 7.68 -6.48
CA ALA A 204 -2.27 7.80 -6.21
C ALA A 204 -2.04 8.45 -4.84
N THR A 205 -1.24 7.78 -4.03
CA THR A 205 -0.94 8.23 -2.67
C THR A 205 0.42 7.67 -2.24
N PRO A 206 1.24 8.47 -1.54
CA PRO A 206 2.48 8.00 -0.96
C PRO A 206 2.18 7.11 0.26
N LYS A 207 3.23 6.56 0.88
CA LYS A 207 3.08 5.85 2.14
C LYS A 207 2.58 6.82 3.23
N ILE A 208 1.33 6.65 3.66
CA ILE A 208 0.75 7.44 4.73
C ILE A 208 1.45 7.07 6.04
N SER A 209 2.10 8.05 6.65
CA SER A 209 2.89 7.89 7.87
C SER A 209 2.39 8.84 8.94
N MET A 210 2.44 8.40 10.19
CA MET A 210 2.06 9.21 11.34
C MET A 210 3.28 9.91 11.94
N ASN A 211 3.10 11.14 12.39
CA ASN A 211 4.08 11.88 13.18
C ASN A 211 3.61 11.96 14.64
N LYS A 212 4.27 11.23 15.53
CA LYS A 212 3.96 11.23 16.98
C LYS A 212 4.57 12.43 17.72
N SER A 213 5.44 13.20 17.06
CA SER A 213 6.00 14.42 17.62
C SER A 213 4.93 15.50 17.75
N SER A 214 5.07 16.40 18.72
CA SER A 214 4.27 17.62 18.78
C SER A 214 4.66 18.62 17.68
N VAL A 215 5.90 18.56 17.18
CA VAL A 215 6.45 19.46 16.16
C VAL A 215 6.01 19.04 14.76
N PHE A 216 5.62 20.01 13.93
CA PHE A 216 5.25 19.80 12.53
C PHE A 216 6.47 19.44 11.69
N ASP A 217 6.34 18.40 10.88
CA ASP A 217 7.39 17.93 9.97
C ASP A 217 7.13 18.46 8.56
N GLU A 218 7.86 19.50 8.17
CA GLU A 218 7.71 20.15 6.86
C GLU A 218 8.13 19.22 5.70
N ASP A 219 9.14 18.37 5.90
CA ASP A 219 9.61 17.46 4.85
C ASP A 219 8.56 16.35 4.60
N LEU A 220 7.98 15.81 5.68
CA LEU A 220 6.88 14.86 5.58
C LEU A 220 5.64 15.49 4.95
N HIS A 221 5.33 16.74 5.29
CA HIS A 221 4.24 17.48 4.67
C HIS A 221 4.48 17.71 3.17
N GLU A 222 5.69 18.08 2.76
CA GLU A 222 6.03 18.31 1.35
C GLU A 222 5.83 17.04 0.51
N ILE A 223 6.11 15.86 1.06
CA ILE A 223 5.79 14.58 0.40
C ILE A 223 4.28 14.46 0.14
N PHE A 224 3.45 14.75 1.13
CA PHE A 224 1.99 14.71 0.97
C PHE A 224 1.48 15.81 0.03
N TYR A 225 2.03 17.01 0.14
CA TYR A 225 1.68 18.16 -0.69
C TYR A 225 1.93 17.86 -2.17
N ASN A 226 3.08 17.26 -2.49
CA ASN A 226 3.40 16.88 -3.87
C ASN A 226 2.35 15.95 -4.47
N PHE A 227 1.94 14.90 -3.76
CA PHE A 227 0.97 13.93 -4.28
C PHE A 227 -0.47 14.43 -4.33
N TYR A 228 -0.93 15.13 -3.28
CA TYR A 228 -2.34 15.51 -3.14
C TYR A 228 -2.66 16.90 -3.69
N VAL A 229 -1.65 17.72 -3.95
CA VAL A 229 -1.83 19.09 -4.43
C VAL A 229 -1.19 19.24 -5.81
N ARG A 230 0.15 19.14 -5.91
CA ARG A 230 0.87 19.42 -7.17
C ARG A 230 0.59 18.39 -8.26
N ASP A 231 0.84 17.12 -7.99
CA ASP A 231 0.69 16.05 -8.95
C ASP A 231 -0.78 15.80 -9.30
N PHE A 232 -1.69 15.96 -8.32
CA PHE A 232 -3.13 15.92 -8.58
C PHE A 232 -3.55 17.03 -9.55
N LYS A 233 -3.19 18.30 -9.28
CA LYS A 233 -3.50 19.44 -10.15
C LYS A 233 -2.97 19.22 -11.57
N LYS A 234 -1.68 18.91 -11.69
CA LYS A 234 -1.00 18.60 -12.95
C LYS A 234 -1.71 17.50 -13.74
N THR A 235 -2.13 16.44 -13.03
CA THR A 235 -2.83 15.30 -13.64
C THR A 235 -4.19 15.72 -14.19
N VAL A 236 -4.99 16.46 -13.42
CA VAL A 236 -6.30 16.91 -13.89
C VAL A 236 -6.16 17.84 -15.09
N GLU A 237 -5.28 18.83 -15.00
CA GLU A 237 -5.01 19.78 -16.10
C GLU A 237 -4.54 19.08 -17.39
N PHE A 238 -3.81 17.97 -17.26
CA PHE A 238 -3.39 17.15 -18.40
C PHE A 238 -4.54 16.39 -19.05
N PHE A 239 -5.46 15.82 -18.27
CA PHE A 239 -6.52 14.96 -18.81
C PHE A 239 -7.82 15.69 -19.17
N VAL A 240 -8.05 16.91 -18.66
CA VAL A 240 -9.23 17.72 -19.04
C VAL A 240 -9.28 17.98 -20.56
N PRO A 241 -8.19 18.40 -21.23
CA PRO A 241 -8.16 18.51 -22.69
C PRO A 241 -8.38 17.18 -23.43
N LEU A 242 -8.16 16.04 -22.76
CA LEU A 242 -8.35 14.70 -23.31
C LEU A 242 -9.77 14.15 -23.03
N GLY A 243 -10.70 15.00 -22.61
CA GLY A 243 -12.13 14.67 -22.47
C GLY A 243 -12.60 14.46 -21.03
N VAL A 244 -11.69 14.49 -20.04
CA VAL A 244 -12.09 14.26 -18.65
C VAL A 244 -12.97 15.41 -18.18
N SER A 245 -14.21 15.09 -17.84
CA SER A 245 -15.22 16.03 -17.36
C SER A 245 -15.58 15.82 -15.90
N ARG A 246 -15.21 14.67 -15.32
CA ARG A 246 -15.45 14.38 -13.89
C ARG A 246 -14.26 13.71 -13.24
N VAL A 247 -13.88 14.20 -12.06
CA VAL A 247 -12.71 13.75 -11.31
C VAL A 247 -13.09 13.40 -9.89
N LEU A 248 -12.66 12.24 -9.40
CA LEU A 248 -12.66 11.92 -7.98
C LEU A 248 -11.32 12.32 -7.35
N TYR A 249 -11.41 13.11 -6.29
CA TYR A 249 -10.33 13.34 -5.34
C TYR A 249 -10.68 12.70 -4.00
N PRO A 250 -10.04 11.60 -3.57
CA PRO A 250 -10.33 10.97 -2.30
C PRO A 250 -9.80 11.83 -1.15
N SER A 251 -10.68 12.56 -0.47
CA SER A 251 -10.33 13.24 0.79
C SER A 251 -10.42 12.26 1.98
N THR A 252 -10.28 12.74 3.21
CA THR A 252 -10.16 11.90 4.41
C THR A 252 -11.01 12.40 5.57
N MET A 253 -11.66 11.49 6.28
CA MET A 253 -12.36 11.80 7.54
C MET A 253 -11.40 12.19 8.67
N PHE A 254 -10.08 11.99 8.52
CA PHE A 254 -9.09 12.48 9.49
C PHE A 254 -9.12 14.01 9.66
N ILE A 255 -9.64 14.74 8.67
CA ILE A 255 -9.89 16.18 8.77
C ILE A 255 -10.96 16.44 9.85
N ASP A 256 -12.05 15.68 9.84
CA ASP A 256 -13.17 15.84 10.77
C ASP A 256 -12.78 15.40 12.20
N ASP A 257 -12.06 14.28 12.30
CA ASP A 257 -11.60 13.72 13.57
C ASP A 257 -10.45 14.51 14.22
N ALA A 258 -9.86 15.47 13.50
CA ALA A 258 -8.69 16.25 13.93
C ALA A 258 -7.54 15.38 14.51
N LYS A 259 -7.23 14.24 13.85
CA LYS A 259 -6.23 13.29 14.37
C LYS A 259 -4.83 13.91 14.37
N LYS A 260 -4.38 14.32 15.57
CA LYS A 260 -3.12 15.06 15.78
C LYS A 260 -1.88 14.39 15.19
N GLU A 261 -1.86 13.05 15.16
CA GLU A 261 -0.72 12.26 14.66
C GLU A 261 -0.59 12.28 13.13
N PHE A 262 -1.59 12.82 12.42
CA PHE A 262 -1.63 12.92 10.96
C PHE A 262 -1.70 14.37 10.47
N LYS A 263 -1.25 15.32 11.28
CA LYS A 263 -1.36 16.77 11.00
C LYS A 263 -0.76 17.19 9.65
N GLU A 264 0.38 16.62 9.24
CA GLU A 264 1.02 16.88 7.93
C GLU A 264 0.15 16.41 6.76
N TYR A 265 -0.42 15.20 6.91
CA TYR A 265 -1.33 14.57 5.95
C TYR A 265 -2.65 15.33 5.85
N ILE A 266 -3.25 15.70 6.99
CA ILE A 266 -4.48 16.47 7.09
C ILE A 266 -4.31 17.83 6.40
N LYS A 267 -3.21 18.55 6.69
CA LYS A 267 -2.92 19.85 6.06
C LYS A 267 -2.88 19.73 4.53
N ALA A 268 -2.12 18.77 4.01
CA ALA A 268 -2.03 18.54 2.56
C ALA A 268 -3.39 18.16 1.93
N LYS A 269 -4.20 17.34 2.62
CA LYS A 269 -5.54 16.97 2.13
C LYS A 269 -6.49 18.16 2.09
N MET A 270 -6.48 19.02 3.11
CA MET A 270 -7.26 20.27 3.13
C MET A 270 -6.82 21.24 2.03
N GLU A 271 -5.53 21.32 1.74
CA GLU A 271 -5.00 22.13 0.63
C GLU A 271 -5.43 21.54 -0.73
N GLY A 272 -5.42 20.21 -0.88
CA GLY A 272 -5.95 19.56 -2.07
C GLY A 272 -7.46 19.75 -2.25
N GLU A 273 -8.25 19.81 -1.16
CA GLU A 273 -9.68 20.18 -1.24
C GLU A 273 -9.87 21.58 -1.84
N LYS A 274 -8.99 22.55 -1.53
CA LYS A 274 -9.04 23.90 -2.13
C LYS A 274 -8.69 23.86 -3.62
N VAL A 275 -7.70 23.05 -4.00
CA VAL A 275 -7.35 22.84 -5.42
C VAL A 275 -8.51 22.23 -6.20
N CYS A 276 -9.29 21.33 -5.60
CA CYS A 276 -10.50 20.79 -6.25
C CYS A 276 -11.51 21.91 -6.60
N ASP A 277 -11.69 22.88 -5.69
CA ASP A 277 -12.59 24.02 -5.93
C ASP A 277 -12.04 24.97 -7.00
N GLU A 278 -10.73 25.19 -7.01
CA GLU A 278 -10.06 25.99 -8.04
C GLU A 278 -10.20 25.34 -9.42
N LEU A 279 -9.92 24.04 -9.53
CA LEU A 279 -10.02 23.28 -10.78
C LEU A 279 -11.44 23.32 -11.35
N SER A 280 -12.45 23.10 -10.50
CA SER A 280 -13.85 23.12 -10.94
C SER A 280 -14.33 24.51 -11.37
N LYS A 281 -13.66 25.58 -10.93
CA LYS A 281 -13.94 26.97 -11.36
C LYS A 281 -13.23 27.34 -12.66
N ASN A 282 -12.00 26.87 -12.83
CA ASN A 282 -11.12 27.31 -13.90
C ASN A 282 -11.13 26.40 -15.13
N HIS A 283 -11.67 25.18 -15.01
CA HIS A 283 -11.71 24.18 -16.07
C HIS A 283 -13.11 23.58 -16.19
N PRO A 284 -13.49 23.06 -17.38
CA PRO A 284 -14.78 22.40 -17.59
C PRO A 284 -14.80 20.98 -16.98
N VAL A 285 -14.56 20.88 -15.68
CA VAL A 285 -14.46 19.62 -14.94
C VAL A 285 -15.18 19.73 -13.60
N LYS A 286 -15.91 18.69 -13.21
CA LYS A 286 -16.48 18.58 -11.86
C LYS A 286 -15.58 17.71 -11.00
N VAL A 287 -15.00 18.28 -9.94
CA VAL A 287 -14.20 17.53 -8.97
C VAL A 287 -15.05 17.13 -7.76
N VAL A 288 -15.29 15.84 -7.60
CA VAL A 288 -15.99 15.23 -6.45
C VAL A 288 -14.94 14.86 -5.40
N LYS A 289 -15.10 15.33 -4.17
CA LYS A 289 -14.09 15.19 -3.10
C LYS A 289 -14.64 14.60 -1.79
N PRO A 290 -15.09 13.33 -1.77
CA PRO A 290 -15.64 12.74 -0.55
C PRO A 290 -14.56 12.56 0.51
N ARG A 291 -14.89 12.78 1.78
CA ARG A 291 -14.04 12.44 2.93
C ARG A 291 -14.25 10.97 3.27
N ILE A 292 -13.29 10.13 2.90
CA ILE A 292 -13.39 8.67 3.03
C ILE A 292 -12.91 8.24 4.43
N PRO A 293 -13.60 7.28 5.08
CA PRO A 293 -13.12 6.70 6.33
C PRO A 293 -11.85 5.86 6.15
N PRO A 294 -11.15 5.51 7.23
CA PRO A 294 -9.98 4.65 7.16
C PRO A 294 -10.35 3.25 6.70
N VAL A 295 -10.04 2.92 5.45
CA VAL A 295 -10.28 1.60 4.88
C VAL A 295 -9.07 0.71 5.17
N SER A 296 -9.27 -0.60 5.40
CA SER A 296 -8.15 -1.56 5.47
C SER A 296 -7.57 -1.79 4.08
N THR A 297 -6.62 -0.96 3.65
CA THR A 297 -5.84 -1.14 2.41
C THR A 297 -4.37 -1.40 2.75
N ASP A 298 -3.57 -1.88 1.79
CA ASP A 298 -2.14 -2.14 2.02
C ASP A 298 -1.34 -0.94 2.54
N GLN A 299 -1.84 0.29 2.35
CA GLN A 299 -1.23 1.55 2.76
C GLN A 299 -1.68 2.04 4.14
N THR A 300 -2.90 1.67 4.55
CA THR A 300 -3.52 1.99 5.85
C THR A 300 -3.56 0.78 6.77
N LEU A 301 -2.59 -0.13 6.63
CA LEU A 301 -2.31 -1.18 7.62
C LEU A 301 -1.75 -0.53 8.90
N SER A 302 -2.56 0.31 9.55
CA SER A 302 -2.33 0.82 10.89
C SER A 302 -2.49 -0.31 11.90
N LEU A 303 -1.64 -0.26 12.92
CA LEU A 303 -1.53 -1.19 14.06
C LEU A 303 -2.79 -1.28 14.95
N ILE A 304 -3.89 -0.63 14.55
CA ILE A 304 -5.11 -0.49 15.35
C ILE A 304 -6.31 -0.77 14.43
N PRO A 305 -7.19 -1.72 14.78
CA PRO A 305 -8.41 -1.96 14.04
C PRO A 305 -9.39 -0.80 14.27
N THR A 306 -9.54 0.09 13.29
CA THR A 306 -10.66 1.04 13.24
C THR A 306 -11.86 0.38 12.57
N VAL A 307 -13.06 0.79 13.01
CA VAL A 307 -14.38 0.27 12.61
C VAL A 307 -14.42 -0.07 11.11
N LYS A 308 -14.70 -1.34 10.82
CA LYS A 308 -14.82 -1.89 9.46
C LYS A 308 -16.13 -1.43 8.84
N GLU A 309 -16.17 -0.23 8.25
CA GLU A 309 -17.09 -0.03 7.15
C GLU A 309 -16.70 -0.97 6.02
N ASN A 310 -17.69 -1.64 5.42
CA ASN A 310 -17.45 -2.59 4.35
C ASN A 310 -16.87 -1.81 3.15
N THR A 311 -15.71 -2.24 2.64
CA THR A 311 -15.01 -1.53 1.55
C THR A 311 -15.90 -1.37 0.33
N ILE A 312 -16.80 -2.34 0.08
CA ILE A 312 -17.75 -2.24 -1.02
C ILE A 312 -18.72 -1.08 -0.84
N ASP A 313 -19.24 -0.83 0.37
CA ASP A 313 -20.22 0.24 0.63
C ASP A 313 -19.61 1.62 0.39
N ILE A 314 -18.35 1.78 0.79
CA ILE A 314 -17.57 3.00 0.53
C ILE A 314 -17.42 3.22 -0.97
N VAL A 315 -17.05 2.17 -1.71
CA VAL A 315 -16.81 2.28 -3.15
C VAL A 315 -18.13 2.50 -3.91
N LEU A 316 -19.21 1.84 -3.51
CA LEU A 316 -20.55 2.08 -4.07
C LEU A 316 -21.00 3.53 -3.83
N SER A 317 -20.74 4.08 -2.64
CA SER A 317 -21.02 5.50 -2.34
C SER A 317 -20.19 6.44 -3.21
N ILE A 318 -18.91 6.14 -3.43
CA ILE A 318 -18.03 6.90 -4.34
C ILE A 318 -18.56 6.86 -5.77
N LEU A 319 -18.93 5.66 -6.27
CA LEU A 319 -19.45 5.51 -7.63
C LEU A 319 -20.78 6.24 -7.80
N ALA A 320 -21.68 6.18 -6.82
CA ALA A 320 -22.92 6.95 -6.83
C ALA A 320 -22.63 8.45 -6.99
N LEU A 321 -21.75 9.03 -6.16
CA LEU A 321 -21.35 10.45 -6.27
C LEU A 321 -20.74 10.81 -7.63
N MET A 322 -20.04 9.86 -8.26
CA MET A 322 -19.43 10.05 -9.58
C MET A 322 -20.43 9.87 -10.74
N SER A 323 -21.49 9.10 -10.56
CA SER A 323 -22.49 8.81 -11.60
C SER A 323 -23.65 9.80 -11.66
N PHE A 324 -23.91 10.59 -10.61
CA PHE A 324 -24.98 11.60 -10.64
C PHE A 324 -24.60 12.83 -11.45
N ASP A 325 -25.26 13.05 -12.58
CA ASP A 325 -25.32 14.34 -13.25
C ASP A 325 -26.21 15.27 -12.43
N ASP A 326 -25.60 16.29 -11.80
CA ASP A 326 -26.37 17.43 -11.27
C ASP A 326 -26.59 18.42 -12.41
#